data_AF-A0A543Q4P3-F1
#
_entry.id   AF-A0A543Q4P3-F1
#
_cell.length_a   1.000
_cell.length_b   1.000
_cell.length_c   1.000
_cell.angle_alpha   90.00
_cell.angle_beta   90.00
_cell.angle_gamma   90.00
#
_symmetry.space_group_name_H-M   'P 1'
#
loop_
_entity.id
_entity.type
_entity.pdbx_description
1 polymer ?
#
loop_
_entity_poly.entity_id
_entity_poly.type
_entity_poly.pdbx_seq_one_letter_code
_entity_poly.pdbx_strand_id
1 'polypeptide(L)'
;MKPTNPLYSSPEEFILASELAPHMDLYKAMHLLQSGVGIDVIALWLGHENPATTHHYVEADLAMKDRALAHLQEPCATTSRYHAPDSLMEFLKGL
;
A
#
# COMPACT_ATOMS: atom_id res chain seq x y z
N MET A 1 4.47 -4.94 35.30
CA MET A 1 3.19 -4.20 35.39
C MET A 1 2.62 -4.18 33.97
N LYS A 2 1.60 -4.99 33.66
CA LYS A 2 0.99 -4.97 32.31
C LYS A 2 0.23 -3.65 32.16
N PRO A 3 0.38 -2.90 31.05
CA PRO A 3 -0.42 -1.72 30.83
C PRO A 3 -1.88 -2.13 30.67
N THR A 4 -2.72 -1.80 31.65
CA THR A 4 -4.18 -1.91 31.52
C THR A 4 -4.63 -0.65 30.78
N ASN A 5 -4.88 -0.78 29.48
CA ASN A 5 -5.48 0.29 28.69
C ASN A 5 -6.97 0.38 29.06
N PRO A 6 -7.48 1.50 29.59
CA PRO A 6 -8.87 1.61 30.05
C PRO A 6 -9.92 1.47 28.93
N LEU A 7 -9.49 1.44 27.65
CA LEU A 7 -10.37 1.25 26.50
C LEU A 7 -10.55 -0.21 26.07
N TYR A 8 -9.73 -1.15 26.56
CA TYR A 8 -9.78 -2.56 26.15
C TYR A 8 -9.83 -3.45 27.38
N SER A 9 -10.83 -4.33 27.45
CA SER A 9 -11.11 -5.14 28.64
C SER A 9 -10.16 -6.33 28.75
N SER A 10 -9.56 -6.76 27.63
CA SER A 10 -8.59 -7.85 27.62
C SER A 10 -7.37 -7.59 26.74
N PRO A 11 -6.24 -8.29 26.99
CA PRO A 11 -5.05 -8.19 26.15
C PRO A 11 -5.27 -8.66 24.71
N GLU A 12 -6.12 -9.68 24.50
CA GLU A 12 -6.43 -10.15 23.14
C GLU A 12 -7.22 -9.12 22.31
N GLU A 13 -8.14 -8.37 22.91
CA GLU A 13 -8.83 -7.26 22.24
C GLU A 13 -7.86 -6.16 21.82
N PHE A 14 -6.89 -5.83 22.69
CA PHE A 14 -5.87 -4.84 22.39
C PHE A 14 -4.95 -5.28 21.25
N ILE A 15 -4.51 -6.55 21.26
CA ILE A 15 -3.67 -7.10 20.18
C ILE A 15 -4.45 -7.06 18.85
N LEU A 16 -5.70 -7.52 18.84
CA LEU A 16 -6.55 -7.51 17.65
C LEU A 16 -6.79 -6.07 17.14
N ALA A 17 -7.08 -5.12 18.02
CA ALA A 17 -7.25 -3.72 17.66
C ALA A 17 -5.94 -3.11 17.11
N SER A 18 -4.80 -3.46 17.70
CA SER A 18 -3.49 -2.98 17.24
C SER A 18 -3.08 -3.54 15.87
N GLU A 19 -3.51 -4.77 15.55
CA GLU A 19 -3.25 -5.42 14.27
C GLU A 19 -4.16 -4.85 13.16
N LEU A 20 -5.41 -4.51 13.49
CA LEU A 20 -6.38 -3.94 12.56
C LEU A 20 -6.22 -2.42 12.35
N ALA A 21 -5.72 -1.68 13.34
CA ALA A 21 -5.62 -0.22 13.28
C ALA A 21 -4.84 0.29 12.05
N PRO A 22 -3.65 -0.27 11.70
CA PRO A 22 -2.96 0.10 10.47
C PRO A 22 -3.83 -0.10 9.23
N HIS A 23 -4.53 -1.23 9.13
CA HIS A 23 -5.41 -1.55 7.99
C HIS A 23 -6.60 -0.59 7.87
N MET A 24 -7.19 -0.19 8.99
CA MET A 24 -8.30 0.76 9.00
C MET A 24 -7.86 2.18 8.66
N ASP A 25 -6.70 2.62 9.14
CA ASP A 25 -6.13 3.92 8.79
C ASP A 25 -5.75 3.98 7.31
N LEU A 26 -5.21 2.87 6.77
CA LEU A 26 -4.94 2.78 5.34
C LEU A 26 -6.23 2.89 4.49
N TYR A 27 -7.30 2.21 4.89
CA TYR A 27 -8.59 2.26 4.19
C TYR A 27 -9.23 3.66 4.22
N LYS A 28 -9.20 4.34 5.37
CA LYS A 28 -9.73 5.71 5.51
C LYS A 28 -8.95 6.73 4.68
N ALA A 29 -7.61 6.64 4.69
CA ALA A 29 -6.75 7.49 3.86
C ALA A 29 -7.06 7.32 2.37
N MET A 30 -7.27 6.08 1.93
CA MET A 30 -7.65 5.76 0.55
C MET A 30 -8.95 6.47 0.13
N HIS A 31 -10.00 6.39 0.95
CA HIS A 31 -11.28 7.01 0.64
C HIS A 31 -11.22 8.55 0.60
N LEU A 32 -10.37 9.16 1.43
CA LEU A 32 -10.14 10.60 1.38
C LEU A 32 -9.41 10.98 0.09
N LEU A 33 -8.40 10.21 -0.32
CA LEU A 33 -7.68 10.44 -1.57
C LEU A 33 -8.61 10.31 -2.78
N GLN A 34 -9.47 9.28 -2.79
CA GLN A 34 -10.47 9.05 -3.84
C GLN A 34 -11.53 10.17 -3.92
N SER A 35 -11.86 10.81 -2.79
CA SER A 35 -12.76 11.97 -2.76
C SER A 35 -12.08 13.28 -3.11
N GLY A 36 -10.79 13.25 -3.45
CA GLY A 36 -10.02 14.41 -3.93
C GLY A 36 -9.33 15.21 -2.84
N VAL A 37 -9.26 14.68 -1.61
CA VAL A 37 -8.49 15.31 -0.53
C VAL A 37 -6.99 15.15 -0.83
N GLY A 38 -6.24 16.25 -0.73
CA GLY A 38 -4.80 16.27 -0.95
C GLY A 38 -4.04 15.37 0.04
N ILE A 39 -2.96 14.75 -0.43
CA ILE A 39 -2.14 13.84 0.37
C ILE A 39 -1.46 14.52 1.57
N ASP A 40 -1.20 15.82 1.47
CA ASP A 40 -0.72 16.70 2.52
C ASP A 40 -1.73 16.85 3.66
N VAL A 41 -3.02 16.99 3.33
CA VAL A 41 -4.11 17.05 4.31
C VAL A 41 -4.33 15.70 4.99
N ILE A 42 -4.22 14.61 4.23
CA ILE A 42 -4.33 13.24 4.77
C ILE A 42 -3.16 12.93 5.71
N ALA A 43 -1.93 13.29 5.34
CA ALA A 43 -0.75 13.13 6.21
C ALA A 43 -0.92 13.89 7.54
N LEU A 44 -1.46 15.12 7.47
CA LEU A 44 -1.76 15.92 8.65
C LEU A 44 -2.83 15.28 9.54
N TRP A 45 -3.91 14.73 8.95
CA TRP A 45 -4.97 14.02 9.69
C TRP A 45 -4.49 12.74 10.38
N LEU A 46 -3.51 12.06 9.79
CA LEU A 46 -2.87 10.86 10.37
C LEU A 46 -1.78 11.20 11.39
N GLY A 47 -1.48 12.49 11.61
CA GLY A 47 -0.44 12.93 12.53
C GLY A 47 0.99 12.68 12.03
N HIS A 48 1.17 12.44 10.74
CA HIS A 48 2.49 12.25 10.14
C HIS A 48 3.16 13.61 9.88
N GLU A 49 4.28 13.88 10.55
CA GLU A 49 5.16 15.03 10.27
C GLU A 49 5.75 14.96 8.85
N ASN A 50 5.93 13.74 8.33
CA ASN A 50 6.51 13.48 7.01
C ASN A 50 5.52 12.67 6.14
N PRO A 51 5.07 13.19 4.99
CA PRO A 51 4.15 12.50 4.08
C PRO A 51 4.77 11.27 3.40
N ALA A 52 6.07 11.01 3.56
CA ALA A 52 6.76 9.86 2.95
C ALA A 52 6.12 8.51 3.35
N THR A 53 5.59 8.36 4.57
CA THR A 53 4.86 7.15 5.01
C THR A 53 3.45 7.06 4.42
N THR A 54 2.93 8.16 3.86
CA THR A 54 1.60 8.31 3.27
C THR A 54 1.62 8.10 1.74
N HIS A 55 2.80 8.11 1.11
CA HIS A 55 2.93 7.88 -0.34
C HIS A 55 2.45 6.48 -0.78
N HIS A 56 2.49 5.49 0.12
CA HIS A 56 1.98 4.14 -0.17
C HIS A 56 0.48 4.13 -0.50
N TYR A 57 -0.29 5.13 -0.04
CA TYR A 57 -1.71 5.27 -0.35
C TYR A 57 -1.97 5.64 -1.82
N VAL A 58 -1.06 6.38 -2.44
CA VAL A 58 -1.14 6.75 -3.87
C VAL A 58 -1.00 5.51 -4.74
N GLU A 59 -0.10 4.60 -4.37
CA GLU A 59 0.16 3.38 -5.13
C GLU A 59 -0.94 2.32 -4.98
N ALA A 60 -1.75 2.42 -3.92
CA ALA A 60 -2.79 1.45 -3.61
C ALA A 60 -4.19 1.86 -4.14
N ASP A 61 -4.40 3.09 -4.60
CA ASP A 61 -5.67 3.52 -5.20
C ASP A 61 -5.82 3.01 -6.65
N LEU A 62 -6.58 1.94 -6.83
CA LEU A 62 -6.90 1.38 -8.15
C LEU A 62 -7.58 2.40 -9.06
N ALA A 63 -8.42 3.30 -8.56
CA ALA A 63 -9.09 4.31 -9.38
C ALA A 63 -8.13 5.38 -9.91
N MET A 64 -7.06 5.66 -9.17
CA MET A 64 -5.99 6.55 -9.61
C MET A 64 -5.02 5.84 -10.55
N LYS A 65 -4.73 4.55 -10.32
CA LYS A 65 -3.99 3.72 -11.29
C LYS A 65 -4.75 3.60 -12.61
N ASP A 66 -6.04 3.38 -12.58
CA ASP A 66 -6.89 3.29 -13.77
C ASP A 66 -6.92 4.63 -14.53
N ARG A 67 -7.04 5.77 -13.83
CA ARG A 67 -6.91 7.09 -14.45
C ARG A 67 -5.54 7.31 -15.06
N ALA A 68 -4.46 6.97 -14.35
CA ALA A 68 -3.09 7.09 -14.88
C ALA A 68 -2.88 6.20 -16.10
N LEU A 69 -3.39 4.96 -16.08
CA LEU A 69 -3.36 4.02 -17.21
C LEU A 69 -4.18 4.55 -18.39
N ALA A 70 -5.35 5.13 -18.15
CA ALA A 70 -6.19 5.73 -19.20
C ALA A 70 -5.54 6.95 -19.87
N HIS A 71 -4.63 7.63 -19.16
CA HIS A 71 -3.87 8.76 -19.69
C HIS A 71 -2.53 8.35 -20.32
N LEU A 72 -2.06 7.11 -20.14
CA LEU A 72 -0.85 6.62 -20.78
C LEU A 72 -1.14 6.22 -22.23
N GLN A 73 -0.33 6.70 -23.18
CA GLN A 73 -0.27 6.11 -24.51
C GLN A 73 0.50 4.80 -24.45
N GLU A 74 0.04 3.78 -25.19
CA GLU A 74 0.76 2.52 -25.31
C GLU A 74 2.19 2.79 -25.80
N PRO A 75 3.23 2.31 -25.07
CA PRO A 75 4.59 2.45 -25.53
C PRO A 75 4.74 1.75 -26.88
N CYS A 76 5.23 2.46 -27.90
CA CYS A 76 5.61 1.88 -29.19
C CYS A 76 6.93 1.07 -29.07
N ALA A 77 7.07 0.30 -27.99
CA ALA A 77 8.19 -0.56 -27.71
C ALA A 77 7.68 -2.00 -27.76
N THR A 78 8.27 -2.81 -28.64
CA THR A 78 8.06 -4.26 -28.63
C THR A 78 8.51 -4.76 -27.26
N THR A 79 7.56 -5.21 -26.43
CA THR A 79 7.87 -5.82 -25.15
C THR A 79 8.64 -7.12 -25.42
N SER A 80 9.97 -7.06 -25.37
CA SER A 80 10.79 -8.26 -25.44
C SER A 80 10.62 -9.00 -24.11
N ARG A 81 9.85 -10.10 -24.14
CA ARG A 81 9.78 -11.01 -22.99
C ARG A 81 11.15 -11.65 -22.86
N TYR A 82 11.74 -11.56 -21.67
CA TYR A 82 12.99 -12.25 -21.39
C TYR A 82 12.81 -13.75 -21.67
N HIS A 83 13.62 -14.28 -22.60
CA HIS A 83 13.72 -15.71 -22.85
C HIS A 83 14.99 -16.20 -22.19
N ALA A 84 14.85 -17.05 -21.17
CA ALA A 84 16.00 -17.62 -20.50
C ALA A 84 16.83 -18.44 -21.50
N PRO A 85 18.17 -18.30 -21.51
CA PRO A 85 19.04 -19.17 -22.28
C PRO A 85 19.01 -20.58 -21.69
N ASP A 86 19.23 -21.59 -22.54
CA ASP A 86 19.11 -23.00 -22.15
C ASP A 86 20.02 -23.37 -20.97
N SER A 87 21.19 -22.74 -20.85
CA SER A 87 22.12 -22.93 -19.73
C SER A 87 21.52 -22.53 -18.37
N LEU A 88 20.70 -21.48 -18.32
CA LEU A 88 20.01 -21.06 -17.10
C LEU A 88 18.89 -22.04 -16.74
N MET A 89 18.15 -22.53 -17.74
CA MET A 89 17.08 -23.52 -17.54
C MET A 89 17.63 -24.87 -17.06
N GLU A 90 18.77 -25.31 -17.60
CA GLU A 90 19.47 -26.52 -17.17
C GLU A 90 19.94 -26.40 -15.71
N PHE A 91 20.54 -25.26 -15.34
CA PHE A 91 20.96 -24.99 -13.96
C PHE A 91 19.78 -25.05 -12.98
N LEU A 92 18.65 -24.42 -13.31
CA LEU A 92 17.47 -24.38 -12.43
C LEU A 92 16.78 -25.73 -12.27
N LYS A 93 16.83 -26.62 -13.26
CA LYS A 93 16.30 -27.99 -13.17
C LYS A 93 17.13 -28.91 -12.26
N GLY A 94 18.38 -28.54 -11.98
CA GLY A 94 19.29 -29.30 -11.13
C GLY A 94 19.25 -28.93 -9.64
N LEU A 95 18.38 -28.00 -9.25
CA LEU A 95 18.13 -27.60 -7.85
C LEU A 95 17.03 -28.43 -7.19
#